data_AF-A0A8H6Q3I4-F1
#
_entry.id   AF-A0A8H6Q3I4-F1
#
_cell.length_a   1.000
_cell.length_b   1.000
_cell.length_c   1.000
_cell.angle_alpha   90.00
_cell.angle_beta   90.00
_cell.angle_gamma   90.00
#
_symmetry.space_group_name_H-M   'P 1'
#
loop_
_entity.id
_entity.type
_entity.pdbx_description
1 polymer ?
#
loop_
_entity_poly.entity_id
_entity_poly.type
_entity_poly.pdbx_seq_one_letter_code
_entity_poly.pdbx_strand_id
1 'polypeptide(L)'
;MLGKVVLEEAYERAGLEEKSKRQASLYVAPWDRERYVRQIHDITGERLQLSNEDGIGYTVVSLTVPGIQGIADKTEAEEKATLTNN
;
A
#
# COMPACT_ATOMS: atom_id res chain seq x y z
N MET A 1 -6.08 -3.10 -24.16
CA MET A 1 -4.81 -2.35 -24.32
C MET A 1 -3.82 -2.87 -23.28
N LEU A 2 -2.62 -3.24 -23.72
CA LEU A 2 -1.50 -3.56 -22.85
C LEU A 2 -0.69 -2.29 -22.56
N GLY A 3 0.11 -2.31 -21.49
CA GLY A 3 0.95 -1.17 -21.13
C GLY A 3 0.19 -0.05 -20.42
N LYS A 4 -0.90 -0.36 -19.71
CA LYS A 4 -1.58 0.63 -18.87
C LYS A 4 -0.63 1.13 -17.78
N VAL A 5 -0.79 2.40 -17.41
CA VAL A 5 -0.10 3.03 -16.29
C VAL A 5 -1.11 3.31 -15.19
N VAL A 6 -0.82 2.85 -13.98
CA VAL A 6 -1.61 3.11 -12.77
C VAL A 6 -0.74 3.83 -11.73
N LEU A 7 -1.34 4.74 -10.96
CA LEU A 7 -0.56 5.71 -10.18
C LEU A 7 -1.17 6.14 -8.84
N GLU A 8 -2.15 5.38 -8.35
CA GLU A 8 -2.70 5.54 -7.00
C GLU A 8 -2.65 4.19 -6.26
N GLU A 9 -1.49 3.54 -6.34
CA GLU A 9 -1.32 2.14 -5.96
C GLU A 9 -0.68 2.04 -4.57
N ALA A 10 -1.52 2.14 -3.54
CA ALA A 10 -1.08 2.21 -2.16
C ALA A 10 -0.24 0.99 -1.70
N TYR A 11 0.72 1.20 -0.81
CA TYR A 11 1.40 0.15 -0.04
C TYR A 11 1.59 0.56 1.43
N GLU A 12 1.87 -0.42 2.29
CA GLU A 12 2.36 -0.21 3.65
C GLU A 12 3.61 -1.06 3.87
N ARG A 13 4.54 -0.56 4.69
CA ARG A 13 5.80 -1.25 4.97
C ARG A 13 5.56 -2.57 5.70
N ALA A 14 6.44 -3.54 5.47
CA ALA A 14 6.41 -4.82 6.17
C ALA A 14 6.53 -4.64 7.70
N GLY A 15 5.90 -5.53 8.47
CA GLY A 15 5.90 -5.47 9.94
C GLY A 15 4.86 -4.52 10.54
N LEU A 16 3.95 -3.98 9.73
CA LEU A 16 2.86 -3.09 10.15
C LEU A 16 1.48 -3.73 9.93
N GLU A 17 1.38 -5.06 9.95
CA GLU A 17 0.18 -5.82 9.61
C GLU A 17 -0.99 -5.49 10.55
N GLU A 18 -0.72 -5.31 11.85
CA GLU A 18 -1.75 -4.93 12.83
C GLU A 18 -2.31 -3.53 12.57
N LYS A 19 -1.46 -2.59 12.13
CA LYS A 19 -1.91 -1.26 11.71
C LYS A 19 -2.82 -1.38 10.48
N SER A 20 -2.41 -2.14 9.48
CA SER A 20 -3.18 -2.38 8.25
C SER A 20 -4.53 -3.04 8.54
N LYS A 21 -4.59 -4.03 9.44
CA LYS A 21 -5.86 -4.67 9.86
C LYS A 21 -6.81 -3.66 10.50
N ARG A 22 -6.30 -2.80 11.40
CA ARG A 22 -7.10 -1.75 12.04
C ARG A 22 -7.67 -0.79 11.00
N GLN A 23 -6.85 -0.36 10.04
CA GLN A 23 -7.29 0.57 8.99
C GLN A 23 -8.28 -0.09 8.04
N ALA A 24 -8.02 -1.31 7.58
CA ALA A 24 -8.92 -2.06 6.72
C ALA A 24 -10.34 -2.19 7.31
N SER A 25 -10.48 -2.17 8.63
CA SER A 25 -11.79 -2.21 9.27
C SER A 25 -12.69 -1.02 8.92
N LEU A 26 -12.10 0.11 8.50
CA LEU A 26 -12.80 1.36 8.18
C LEU A 26 -13.32 1.41 6.75
N TYR A 27 -12.64 0.75 5.80
CA TYR A 27 -12.93 0.91 4.36
C TYR A 27 -12.92 -0.40 3.56
N VAL A 28 -12.64 -1.55 4.17
CA VAL A 28 -12.68 -2.87 3.53
C VAL A 28 -13.77 -3.73 4.17
N ALA A 29 -14.62 -4.30 3.31
CA ALA A 29 -15.66 -5.22 3.72
C ALA A 29 -15.07 -6.44 4.45
N PRO A 30 -15.73 -6.99 5.50
CA PRO A 30 -15.16 -8.04 6.34
C PRO A 30 -14.60 -9.26 5.59
N TRP A 31 -15.27 -9.72 4.53
CA TRP A 31 -14.87 -10.89 3.75
C TRP A 31 -13.63 -10.68 2.88
N ASP A 32 -13.19 -9.43 2.68
CA ASP A 32 -12.08 -9.09 1.77
C ASP A 32 -10.85 -8.55 2.51
N ARG A 33 -10.92 -8.43 3.84
CA ARG A 33 -9.83 -7.88 4.67
C ARG A 33 -8.55 -8.70 4.58
N GLU A 34 -8.66 -10.02 4.49
CA GLU A 34 -7.49 -10.90 4.36
C GLU A 34 -6.76 -10.67 3.04
N ARG A 35 -7.50 -10.51 1.94
CA ARG A 35 -6.93 -10.14 0.63
C ARG A 35 -6.25 -8.77 0.73
N TYR A 36 -6.94 -7.77 1.28
CA TYR A 36 -6.38 -6.43 1.42
C TYR A 36 -5.06 -6.43 2.22
N VAL A 37 -5.02 -7.06 3.40
CA VAL A 37 -3.82 -7.07 4.25
C VAL A 37 -2.67 -7.80 3.56
N ARG A 38 -2.95 -8.89 2.84
CA ARG A 38 -1.93 -9.60 2.06
C ARG A 38 -1.37 -8.73 0.93
N GLN A 39 -2.24 -8.01 0.21
CA GLN A 39 -1.85 -7.20 -0.96
C GLN A 39 -1.21 -5.85 -0.59
N ILE A 40 -1.62 -5.20 0.51
CA ILE A 40 -1.09 -3.87 0.88
C ILE A 40 0.41 -3.91 1.27
N HIS A 41 0.89 -5.06 1.74
CA HIS A 41 2.30 -5.29 2.10
C HIS A 41 3.10 -5.98 0.98
N ASP A 42 2.48 -6.24 -0.16
CA ASP A 42 3.09 -6.87 -1.32
C ASP A 42 3.22 -5.85 -2.47
N ILE A 43 4.35 -5.90 -3.17
CA ILE A 43 4.59 -5.07 -4.36
C ILE A 43 4.94 -5.96 -5.55
N THR A 44 5.80 -6.95 -5.34
CA THR A 44 6.38 -7.76 -6.42
C THR A 44 5.78 -9.17 -6.54
N GLY A 45 4.83 -9.54 -5.69
CA GLY A 45 4.18 -10.85 -5.67
C GLY A 45 2.85 -10.86 -6.41
N GLU A 46 1.77 -11.17 -5.67
CA GLU A 46 0.40 -11.27 -6.18
C GLU A 46 -0.03 -10.01 -6.94
N ARG A 47 0.31 -8.82 -6.43
CA ARG A 47 -0.07 -7.56 -7.10
C ARG A 47 0.61 -7.37 -8.46
N LEU A 48 1.87 -7.77 -8.58
CA LEU A 48 2.58 -7.73 -9.85
C LEU A 48 2.01 -8.77 -10.83
N GLN A 49 1.67 -9.96 -10.35
CA GLN A 49 1.03 -10.99 -11.16
C GLN A 49 -0.30 -10.51 -11.73
N LEU A 50 -1.19 -9.99 -10.88
CA LEU A 50 -2.49 -9.43 -11.31
C LEU A 50 -2.30 -8.28 -12.31
N SER A 51 -1.34 -7.39 -12.04
CA SER A 51 -1.00 -6.29 -12.95
C SER A 51 -0.61 -6.80 -14.34
N ASN A 52 0.22 -7.85 -14.41
CA ASN A 52 0.63 -8.44 -15.68
C ASN A 52 -0.55 -9.10 -16.41
N GLU A 53 -1.39 -9.87 -15.69
CA GLU A 53 -2.57 -10.55 -16.25
C GLU A 53 -3.57 -9.53 -16.83
N ASP A 54 -3.75 -8.40 -16.15
CA ASP A 54 -4.63 -7.33 -16.58
C ASP A 54 -3.98 -6.36 -17.56
N GLY A 55 -2.72 -6.54 -17.96
CA GLY A 55 -2.04 -5.70 -18.96
C GLY A 55 -1.67 -4.30 -18.47
N ILE A 56 -1.38 -4.15 -17.17
CA ILE A 56 -0.71 -3.00 -16.56
C ILE A 56 0.79 -3.16 -16.78
N GLY A 57 1.41 -2.19 -17.45
CA GLY A 57 2.85 -2.21 -17.76
C GLY A 57 3.69 -1.36 -16.81
N TYR A 58 3.06 -0.47 -16.04
CA TYR A 58 3.76 0.38 -15.08
C TYR A 58 2.85 0.78 -13.92
N THR A 59 3.38 0.65 -12.70
CA THR A 59 2.66 0.94 -11.45
C THR A 59 3.49 1.91 -10.63
N VAL A 60 2.96 3.11 -10.37
CA VAL A 60 3.54 4.06 -9.43
C VAL A 60 2.90 3.85 -8.07
N VAL A 61 3.69 3.43 -7.10
CA VAL A 61 3.24 3.15 -5.73
C VAL A 61 3.34 4.38 -4.83
N SER A 62 2.48 4.44 -3.83
CA SER A 62 2.46 5.50 -2.81
C SER A 62 2.16 4.93 -1.42
N LEU A 63 2.64 5.58 -0.36
CA LEU A 63 2.33 5.14 1.01
C LEU A 63 0.81 5.28 1.27
N THR A 64 0.21 4.25 1.85
CA THR A 64 -1.22 4.24 2.20
C THR A 64 -1.59 5.28 3.26
N VAL A 65 -2.87 5.64 3.28
CA VAL A 65 -3.40 6.67 4.19
C VAL A 65 -3.49 6.18 5.65
N PRO A 66 -3.41 7.07 6.65
CA PRO A 66 -3.02 8.47 6.54
C PRO A 66 -1.49 8.65 6.42
N GLY A 67 -0.73 7.56 6.28
CA GLY A 67 0.71 7.61 6.08
C GLY A 67 1.45 8.48 7.09
N ILE A 68 2.29 9.37 6.56
CA ILE A 68 3.06 10.35 7.33
C ILE A 68 2.16 11.45 7.89
N GLN A 69 1.07 11.78 7.20
CA GLN A 69 0.12 12.82 7.60
C GLN A 69 -0.63 12.47 8.89
N GLY A 70 -0.60 11.20 9.32
CA GLY A 70 -1.12 10.77 10.62
C GLY A 70 -0.17 10.99 11.81
N ILE A 71 1.07 11.46 11.57
CA ILE A 71 2.09 11.66 12.61
C ILE A 71 2.14 13.15 12.95
N ALA A 72 1.84 13.48 14.22
CA ALA A 72 1.80 14.87 14.68
C ALA A 72 3.19 15.43 15.02
N ASP A 73 4.10 14.59 15.51
CA ASP A 73 5.48 15.00 15.77
C ASP A 73 6.25 15.14 14.46
N LYS A 74 6.82 16.33 14.23
CA LYS A 74 7.54 16.64 12.99
C LYS A 74 8.75 15.74 12.79
N THR A 75 9.54 15.52 13.85
CA THR A 75 10.80 14.77 13.75
C THR A 75 10.51 13.31 13.41
N GLU A 76 9.52 12.73 14.09
CA GLU A 76 9.04 11.38 13.78
C GLU A 76 8.49 11.30 12.35
N ALA A 77 7.69 12.28 11.92
CA ALA A 77 7.12 12.29 10.58
C ALA A 77 8.20 12.32 9.49
N GLU A 78 9.23 13.18 9.64
CA GLU A 78 10.35 13.29 8.71
C GLU A 78 11.20 12.00 8.68
N GLU A 79 11.47 11.40 9.84
CA GLU A 79 12.18 10.12 9.93
C GLU A 79 11.40 9.00 9.23
N LYS A 80 10.09 8.88 9.50
CA LYS A 80 9.25 7.86 8.88
C LYS A 80 9.08 8.09 7.38
N ALA A 81 9.00 9.34 6.92
CA ALA A 81 8.95 9.65 5.50
C ALA A 81 10.22 9.20 4.79
N THR A 82 11.38 9.50 5.38
CA THR A 82 12.69 9.09 4.84
C THR A 82 12.80 7.57 4.79
N LEU A 83 12.44 6.88 5.87
CA LEU A 83 12.46 5.41 5.94
C LEU A 83 11.45 4.76 4.99
N THR A 84 10.38 5.45 4.61
CA THR A 84 9.40 4.92 3.66
C THR A 84 9.94 4.94 2.23
N ASN A 85 10.80 5.90 1.90
CA ASN A 85 11.34 6.10 0.56
C ASN A 85 12.64 5.32 0.27
N ASN A 86 13.30 4.76 1.30
CA ASN A 86 14.58 4.04 1.21
C ASN A 86 14.38 2.53 1.26
#